data_AF-A0A4W3GXE2-F1
#
_entry.id   AF-A0A4W3GXE2-F1
#
_cell.length_a   1.000
_cell.length_b   1.000
_cell.length_c   1.000
_cell.angle_alpha   90.00
_cell.angle_beta   90.00
_cell.angle_gamma   90.00
#
_symmetry.space_group_name_H-M   'P 1'
#
loop_
_entity.id
_entity.type
_entity.pdbx_description
1 polymer ?
#
loop_
_entity_poly.entity_id
_entity_poly.type
_entity_poly.pdbx_seq_one_letter_code
_entity_poly.pdbx_strand_id
1 'polypeptide(L)'
;FFFSVALNKFQNSNLQQQQQQITLVYYKAFASKAWGNKTYCYNHVCHGSELPFVWDTVSLMNYTFTPEEQTLANYMMCFWGNFAHHGNPNSLINWPQYTLQNSWFYLNFTLPPNVQGDFHRKHCDFWDKLNIY
;
A
#
# COMPACT_ATOMS: atom_id res chain seq x y z
N PHE A 1 4.08 -9.16 -6.06
CA PHE A 1 3.55 -10.23 -6.93
C PHE A 1 2.70 -11.23 -6.15
N PHE A 2 3.27 -12.18 -5.38
CA PHE A 2 2.49 -13.20 -4.64
C PHE A 2 1.35 -12.62 -3.79
N PHE A 3 1.63 -11.60 -2.97
CA PHE A 3 0.62 -10.97 -2.11
C PHE A 3 -0.49 -10.24 -2.89
N SER A 4 -0.18 -9.66 -4.05
CA SER A 4 -1.14 -8.85 -4.82
C SER A 4 -2.25 -9.71 -5.42
N VAL A 5 -1.90 -10.89 -5.92
CA VAL A 5 -2.86 -11.82 -6.54
C VAL A 5 -3.80 -12.40 -5.48
N ALA A 6 -3.25 -12.86 -4.36
CA ALA A 6 -4.04 -13.37 -3.24
C ALA A 6 -5.00 -12.31 -2.68
N LEU A 7 -4.54 -11.06 -2.55
CA LEU A 7 -5.37 -9.94 -2.11
C LEU A 7 -6.51 -9.66 -3.08
N ASN A 8 -6.23 -9.61 -4.39
CA ASN A 8 -7.26 -9.38 -5.42
C ASN A 8 -8.34 -10.48 -5.38
N LYS A 9 -7.93 -11.75 -5.28
CA LYS A 9 -8.87 -12.87 -5.15
C LYS A 9 -9.72 -12.75 -3.88
N PHE A 10 -9.10 -12.46 -2.74
CA PHE A 10 -9.82 -12.27 -1.48
C PHE A 10 -10.84 -11.14 -1.56
N GLN A 11 -10.50 -10.02 -2.20
CA GLN A 11 -11.40 -8.89 -2.36
C GLN A 11 -12.57 -9.22 -3.29
N ASN A 12 -12.30 -9.93 -4.39
CA ASN A 12 -13.33 -10.42 -5.30
C ASN A 12 -14.27 -11.45 -4.66
N SER A 13 -13.80 -12.27 -3.71
CA SER A 13 -14.69 -13.20 -2.99
C SER A 13 -15.55 -12.54 -1.91
N ASN A 14 -15.16 -11.35 -1.42
CA ASN A 14 -15.81 -10.66 -0.31
C ASN A 14 -16.57 -9.38 -0.73
N LEU A 15 -17.01 -9.30 -1.99
CA LEU A 15 -17.68 -8.14 -2.58
C LEU A 15 -18.89 -7.61 -1.78
N GLN A 16 -19.54 -8.47 -0.98
CA GLN A 16 -20.67 -8.05 -0.14
C GLN A 16 -20.28 -7.21 1.07
N GLN A 17 -18.99 -7.08 1.41
CA GLN A 17 -18.54 -6.41 2.63
C GLN A 17 -18.25 -4.90 2.47
N GLN A 18 -18.46 -4.29 1.29
CA GLN A 18 -18.20 -2.85 1.04
C GLN A 18 -16.86 -2.35 1.62
N GLN A 19 -15.81 -3.17 1.54
CA GLN A 19 -14.53 -2.86 2.16
C GLN A 19 -13.67 -2.00 1.25
N GLN A 20 -12.94 -1.04 1.83
CA GLN A 20 -11.89 -0.35 1.11
C GLN A 20 -10.74 -1.30 0.80
N GLN A 21 -10.35 -1.42 -0.47
CA GLN A 21 -9.21 -2.22 -0.89
C GLN A 21 -7.93 -1.54 -0.42
N ILE A 22 -7.24 -2.00 0.64
CA ILE A 22 -5.95 -1.39 1.01
C ILE A 22 -4.81 -2.02 0.20
N THR A 23 -4.67 -1.60 -1.05
CA THR A 23 -3.47 -1.89 -1.85
C THR A 23 -2.54 -0.69 -1.77
N LEU A 24 -1.54 -0.78 -0.89
CA LEU A 24 -0.53 0.25 -0.70
C LEU A 24 0.63 -0.03 -1.66
N VAL A 25 0.86 0.89 -2.58
CA VAL A 25 2.11 0.95 -3.34
C VAL A 25 2.78 2.25 -2.94
N TYR A 26 4.03 2.18 -2.52
CA TYR A 26 4.83 3.35 -2.20
C TYR A 26 6.15 3.25 -2.95
N TYR A 27 6.74 4.39 -3.27
CA TYR A 27 7.86 4.48 -4.23
C TYR A 27 9.24 4.59 -3.55
N LYS A 28 9.29 4.78 -2.22
CA LYS A 28 10.53 4.87 -1.47
C LYS A 28 10.66 3.75 -0.45
N ALA A 29 11.78 3.04 -0.52
CA ALA A 29 12.28 2.30 0.62
C ALA A 29 12.77 3.30 1.67
N PHE A 30 12.41 3.10 2.93
CA PHE A 30 13.06 3.77 4.04
C PHE A 30 14.55 3.42 4.09
N ALA A 31 15.35 4.27 4.74
CA ALA A 31 16.81 4.20 4.67
C ALA A 31 17.42 2.80 4.82
N SER A 32 18.45 2.57 4.02
CA SER A 32 19.32 1.40 3.99
C SER A 32 19.71 0.87 5.38
N LYS A 33 19.96 1.77 6.33
CA LYS A 33 20.34 1.44 7.72
C LYS A 33 19.36 0.48 8.41
N ALA A 34 18.09 0.58 8.08
CA ALA A 34 17.07 -0.21 8.73
C ALA A 34 16.88 -1.61 8.11
N TRP A 35 17.51 -1.87 6.97
CA TRP A 35 17.54 -3.19 6.32
C TRP A 35 18.75 -4.05 6.70
N GLY A 36 19.69 -3.50 7.50
CA GLY A 36 20.93 -4.19 7.87
C GLY A 36 21.66 -4.69 6.61
N ASN A 37 22.08 -5.95 6.58
CA ASN A 37 22.80 -6.51 5.43
C ASN A 37 21.94 -6.84 4.21
N LYS A 38 20.63 -6.51 4.19
CA LYS A 38 19.75 -6.74 3.03
C LYS A 38 19.89 -5.60 2.01
N THR A 39 21.06 -5.50 1.41
CA THR A 39 21.44 -4.43 0.47
C THR A 39 20.50 -4.30 -0.73
N TYR A 40 19.87 -5.38 -1.17
CA TYR A 40 18.83 -5.35 -2.21
C TYR A 40 17.70 -4.37 -1.88
N CYS A 41 17.29 -4.26 -0.61
CA CYS A 41 16.16 -3.44 -0.20
C CYS A 41 16.48 -1.95 -0.05
N TYR A 42 17.75 -1.54 -0.17
CA TYR A 42 18.14 -0.15 0.09
C TYR A 42 17.44 0.87 -0.82
N ASN A 43 17.09 0.47 -2.04
CA ASN A 43 16.37 1.30 -3.01
C ASN A 43 15.14 0.57 -3.57
N HIS A 44 14.64 -0.45 -2.87
CA HIS A 44 13.49 -1.24 -3.30
C HIS A 44 12.45 -1.35 -2.20
N VAL A 45 11.19 -1.24 -2.59
CA VAL A 45 10.05 -1.44 -1.69
C VAL A 45 9.90 -2.93 -1.41
N CYS A 46 10.52 -3.37 -0.32
CA CYS A 46 10.52 -4.74 0.15
C CYS A 46 9.32 -5.00 1.08
N HIS A 47 8.99 -6.27 1.28
CA HIS A 47 7.90 -6.65 2.18
C HIS A 47 8.10 -6.11 3.60
N GLY A 48 7.06 -5.47 4.15
CA GLY A 48 7.06 -4.86 5.48
C GLY A 48 7.68 -3.46 5.55
N SER A 49 8.06 -2.87 4.42
CA SER A 49 8.75 -1.57 4.40
C SER A 49 7.86 -0.36 4.69
N GLU A 50 6.55 -0.59 4.80
CA GLU A 50 5.54 0.40 5.18
C GLU A 50 5.42 0.54 6.70
N LEU A 51 5.81 -0.48 7.47
CA LEU A 51 5.59 -0.52 8.92
C LEU A 51 6.17 0.72 9.64
N PRO A 52 7.39 1.19 9.33
CA PRO A 52 7.93 2.38 9.98
C PRO A 52 7.14 3.66 9.69
N PHE A 53 6.54 3.75 8.50
CA PHE A 53 5.73 4.89 8.08
C PHE A 53 4.33 4.87 8.71
N VAL A 54 3.72 3.70 8.83
CA VAL A 54 2.37 3.55 9.40
C VAL A 54 2.38 3.75 10.92
N TRP A 55 3.42 3.31 11.61
CA TRP A 55 3.49 3.30 13.08
C TRP A 55 4.40 4.38 13.68
N ASP A 56 5.04 5.21 12.86
CA ASP A 56 6.03 6.21 13.29
C ASP A 56 7.14 5.64 14.20
N THR A 57 7.71 4.51 13.78
CA THR A 57 8.65 3.72 14.61
C THR A 57 10.12 3.87 14.20
N VAL A 58 10.46 4.84 13.33
CA VAL A 58 11.85 5.01 12.85
C VAL A 58 12.87 5.37 13.93
N SER A 59 12.42 6.02 15.00
CA SER A 59 13.25 6.32 16.17
C SER A 59 13.80 5.05 16.82
N LEU A 60 13.04 3.95 16.82
CA LEU A 60 13.47 2.64 17.33
C LEU A 60 14.63 2.04 16.53
N MET A 61 14.85 2.53 15.31
CA MET A 61 15.90 2.07 14.40
C MET A 61 17.11 3.01 14.36
N ASN A 62 17.19 3.97 15.30
CA ASN A 62 18.19 5.04 15.30
C ASN A 62 18.25 5.75 13.93
N TYR A 63 17.07 6.03 13.37
CA TYR A 63 16.88 6.67 12.09
C TYR A 63 15.91 7.84 12.22
N THR A 64 16.11 8.85 11.37
CA THR A 64 15.23 10.01 11.25
C THR A 64 14.81 10.09 9.81
N PHE A 65 13.50 10.18 9.58
CA PHE A 65 12.97 10.35 8.24
C PHE A 65 13.55 11.59 7.54
N THR A 66 13.80 11.48 6.24
CA THR A 66 13.97 12.68 5.40
C THR A 66 12.66 13.47 5.36
N PRO A 67 12.67 14.76 4.96
CA PRO A 67 11.43 15.54 4.83
C PRO A 67 10.38 14.88 3.92
N GLU A 68 10.81 14.23 2.84
CA GLU A 68 9.93 13.49 1.94
C GLU A 68 9.36 12.24 2.63
N GLU A 69 10.19 11.48 3.34
CA GLU A 69 9.73 10.29 4.06
C GLU A 69 8.75 10.65 5.18
N GLN A 70 8.99 11.75 5.90
CA GLN A 70 8.06 12.25 6.91
C GLN A 70 6.73 12.68 6.28
N THR A 71 6.78 13.33 5.11
CA THR A 71 5.56 13.69 4.36
C THR A 71 4.80 12.44 3.94
N LEU A 72 5.50 11.40 3.49
CA LEU A 72 4.90 10.12 3.12
C LEU A 72 4.26 9.42 4.32
N ALA A 73 4.94 9.38 5.48
CA ALA A 73 4.41 8.85 6.74
C ALA A 73 3.13 9.58 7.15
N ASN A 74 3.15 10.92 7.09
CA ASN A 74 1.99 11.76 7.41
C ASN A 74 0.79 11.46 6.49
N TYR A 75 1.02 11.23 5.20
CA TYR A 75 -0.04 10.80 4.29
C TYR A 75 -0.60 9.44 4.69
N MET A 76 0.25 8.42 4.91
CA MET A 76 -0.21 7.09 5.32
C MET A 76 -1.04 7.13 6.61
N MET A 77 -0.55 7.83 7.63
CA MET A 77 -1.27 8.02 8.90
C MET A 77 -2.58 8.78 8.71
N CYS A 78 -2.65 9.75 7.80
CA CYS A 78 -3.89 10.47 7.51
C CYS A 78 -4.96 9.53 6.92
N PHE A 79 -4.62 8.72 5.92
CA PHE A 79 -5.56 7.74 5.35
C PHE A 79 -5.99 6.70 6.39
N TRP A 80 -5.06 6.15 7.17
CA TRP A 80 -5.36 5.18 8.23
C TRP A 80 -6.21 5.79 9.36
N GLY A 81 -5.90 7.00 9.80
CA GLY A 81 -6.64 7.71 10.84
C GLY A 81 -8.07 8.03 10.42
N ASN A 82 -8.27 8.46 9.17
CA ASN A 82 -9.61 8.70 8.64
C ASN A 82 -10.43 7.43 8.54
N PHE A 83 -9.82 6.32 8.11
CA PHE A 83 -10.47 5.02 8.13
C PHE A 83 -10.88 4.62 9.54
N ALA A 84 -9.98 4.73 10.52
CA ALA A 84 -10.26 4.38 11.91
C ALA A 84 -11.38 5.25 12.52
N HIS A 85 -11.44 6.54 12.18
CA HIS A 85 -12.40 7.48 12.75
C HIS A 85 -13.78 7.45 12.04
N HIS A 86 -13.81 7.28 10.72
CA HIS A 86 -15.02 7.46 9.90
C HIS A 86 -15.44 6.22 9.11
N GLY A 87 -14.62 5.16 9.07
CA GLY A 87 -14.79 4.04 8.14
C GLY A 87 -14.47 4.40 6.68
N ASN A 88 -13.99 5.63 6.41
CA ASN A 88 -13.62 6.12 5.08
C ASN A 88 -12.24 6.82 5.16
N PRO A 89 -11.20 6.31 4.48
CA PRO A 89 -9.84 6.83 4.49
C PRO A 89 -9.66 8.11 3.67
N ASN A 90 -10.64 8.52 2.85
CA ASN A 90 -10.47 9.65 1.94
C ASN A 90 -10.18 10.97 2.68
N SER A 91 -9.16 11.70 2.21
CA SER A 91 -8.86 13.06 2.67
C SER A 91 -8.27 13.93 1.56
N LEU A 92 -7.02 13.67 1.19
CA LEU A 92 -6.23 14.47 0.25
C LEU A 92 -6.64 14.22 -1.20
N ILE A 93 -7.06 13.00 -1.49
CA ILE A 93 -7.55 12.58 -2.81
C ILE A 93 -8.76 11.67 -2.65
N ASN A 94 -9.63 11.69 -3.66
CA ASN A 94 -10.77 10.79 -3.71
C ASN A 94 -10.31 9.42 -4.22
N TRP A 95 -10.23 8.45 -3.31
CA TRP A 95 -10.02 7.05 -3.64
C TRP A 95 -11.37 6.32 -3.63
N PRO A 96 -11.82 5.81 -4.79
CA PRO A 96 -13.14 5.19 -4.89
C PRO A 96 -13.24 3.95 -4.01
N GLN A 97 -14.45 3.72 -3.48
CA GLN A 97 -14.76 2.46 -2.83
C GLN A 97 -14.60 1.29 -3.80
N TYR A 98 -14.21 0.15 -3.24
CA TYR A 98 -14.08 -1.08 -4.00
C TYR A 98 -15.46 -1.54 -4.50
N THR A 99 -15.56 -1.73 -5.81
CA THR A 99 -16.69 -2.35 -6.49
C THR A 99 -16.17 -3.25 -7.59
N LEU A 100 -17.01 -4.10 -8.18
CA LEU A 100 -16.59 -4.86 -9.37
C LEU A 100 -16.10 -3.95 -10.51
N GLN A 101 -16.74 -2.79 -10.67
CA GLN A 101 -16.38 -1.79 -11.67
C GLN A 101 -15.05 -1.10 -11.36
N ASN A 102 -14.75 -0.90 -10.08
CA ASN A 102 -13.58 -0.15 -9.60
C ASN A 102 -12.49 -1.07 -8.98
N SER A 103 -12.57 -2.37 -9.20
CA SER A 103 -11.79 -3.42 -8.49
C SER A 103 -10.28 -3.37 -8.70
N TRP A 104 -9.85 -2.57 -9.66
CA TRP A 104 -8.45 -2.40 -10.04
C TRP A 104 -7.86 -1.08 -9.55
N PHE A 105 -8.66 -0.19 -8.94
CA PHE A 105 -8.15 1.08 -8.43
C PHE A 105 -7.47 0.92 -7.07
N TYR A 106 -6.24 1.38 -6.98
CA TYR A 106 -5.46 1.39 -5.75
C TYR A 106 -4.93 2.78 -5.44
N LEU A 107 -4.66 3.01 -4.17
CA LEU A 107 -4.01 4.22 -3.69
C LEU A 107 -2.49 4.06 -3.81
N ASN A 108 -1.88 4.87 -4.67
CA ASN A 108 -0.44 4.96 -4.83
C ASN A 108 0.11 6.08 -3.94
N PHE A 109 0.85 5.69 -2.90
CA PHE A 109 1.55 6.56 -1.97
C PHE A 109 2.83 7.10 -2.61
N THR A 110 2.64 8.14 -3.42
CA THR A 110 3.71 9.02 -3.93
C THR A 110 3.61 10.41 -3.30
N LEU A 111 4.54 11.31 -3.65
CA LEU A 111 4.47 12.72 -3.27
C LEU A 111 4.22 13.56 -4.53
N PRO A 112 2.98 14.00 -4.81
CA PRO A 112 1.73 13.78 -4.06
C PRO A 112 1.09 12.39 -4.32
N PRO A 113 0.16 11.92 -3.46
CA PRO A 113 -0.51 10.63 -3.65
C PRO A 113 -1.48 10.68 -4.83
N ASN A 114 -1.70 9.54 -5.49
CA ASN A 114 -2.64 9.44 -6.61
C ASN A 114 -3.34 8.08 -6.64
N VAL A 115 -4.46 8.01 -7.37
CA VAL A 115 -5.17 6.76 -7.63
C VAL A 115 -4.72 6.22 -8.99
N GLN A 116 -4.36 4.95 -9.03
CA GLN A 116 -3.99 4.25 -10.26
C GLN A 116 -4.82 2.99 -10.44
N GLY A 117 -4.85 2.46 -11.65
CA GLY A 117 -5.55 1.23 -12.02
C GLY A 117 -4.61 0.10 -12.41
N ASP A 118 -5.17 -1.09 -12.53
CA ASP A 118 -4.55 -2.27 -13.18
C ASP A 118 -3.23 -2.75 -12.55
N PHE A 119 -3.01 -2.52 -11.25
CA PHE A 119 -1.81 -2.99 -10.56
C PHE A 119 -1.63 -4.50 -10.71
N HIS A 120 -0.55 -4.90 -11.39
CA HIS A 120 -0.26 -6.31 -11.68
C HIS A 120 -1.41 -7.10 -12.34
N ARG A 121 -2.36 -6.44 -13.01
CA ARG A 121 -3.54 -7.12 -13.57
C ARG A 121 -3.21 -8.31 -14.46
N LYS A 122 -2.28 -8.16 -15.40
CA LYS A 122 -1.82 -9.26 -16.28
C LYS A 122 -1.28 -10.47 -15.51
N HIS A 123 -0.67 -10.23 -14.36
CA HIS A 123 -0.16 -11.29 -13.50
C HIS A 123 -1.30 -11.97 -12.74
N CYS A 124 -2.24 -11.21 -12.19
CA CYS A 124 -3.44 -11.76 -11.56
C CYS A 124 -4.25 -12.60 -12.57
N ASP A 125 -4.52 -12.06 -13.76
CA ASP A 125 -5.23 -12.75 -14.84
C ASP A 125 -4.54 -14.07 -15.23
N PHE A 126 -3.20 -14.12 -15.18
CA PHE A 126 -2.43 -15.34 -15.43
C PHE A 126 -2.67 -16.40 -14.34
N TRP A 127 -2.57 -16.04 -13.07
CA TRP A 127 -2.78 -16.98 -11.96
C TRP A 127 -4.22 -17.42 -11.82
N ASP A 128 -5.18 -16.53 -12.09
CA ASP A 128 -6.60 -16.87 -12.08
C ASP A 128 -6.95 -17.90 -13.16
N LYS A 129 -6.34 -17.82 -14.34
CA LYS A 129 -6.48 -18.85 -15.39
C LYS A 129 -5.93 -20.20 -14.95
N LEU A 130 -4.86 -20.21 -14.15
CA LEU A 130 -4.26 -21.45 -13.65
C LEU A 130 -4.98 -22.00 -12.43
N ASN A 131 -5.74 -21.18 -11.70
CA ASN A 131 -6.37 -21.52 -10.43
C ASN A 131 -5.36 -22.05 -9.38
N ILE A 132 -4.18 -21.44 -9.31
CA ILE A 132 -3.09 -21.79 -8.38
C ILE A 132 -2.81 -20.59 -7.46
N TYR A 133 -2.89 -20.82 -6.14
CA TYR A 133 -2.70 -19.83 -5.07
C TYR A 133 -1.96 -20.45 -3.89
#